data_AF-A0A511V786-F1
#
_entry.id   AF-A0A511V786-F1
#
_cell.length_a   1.000
_cell.length_b   1.000
_cell.length_c   1.000
_cell.angle_alpha   90.00
_cell.angle_beta   90.00
_cell.angle_gamma   90.00
#
_symmetry.space_group_name_H-M   'P 1'
#
loop_
_entity.id
_entity.type
_entity.pdbx_description
1 polymer ?
#
loop_
_entity_poly.entity_id
_entity_poly.type
_entity_poly.pdbx_seq_one_letter_code
_entity_poly.pdbx_strand_id
1 'polypeptide(L)'
;MALGRWSRYPYVNFENIVKCYAIGDKEILSGLFNEEEKENINKMIEENKKYPVYPDENDEKAKMWNEIQEGKKLNVILESDNGRTISNFTLQGQCERMYNEVLVLQGIDPKDCILGNPKFEKYLISFLKSEYISMDSK
;
A
#
# COMPACT_ATOMS: atom_id res chain seq x y z
N MET A 1 23.58 15.68 5.63
CA MET A 1 22.81 14.44 5.42
C MET A 1 22.57 14.28 3.92
N ALA A 2 23.08 13.21 3.32
CA ALA A 2 23.28 13.10 1.87
C ALA A 2 21.99 12.73 1.12
N LEU A 3 21.30 13.74 0.58
CA LEU A 3 20.20 13.60 -0.40
C LEU A 3 20.72 13.28 -1.83
N GLY A 4 21.87 12.62 -1.96
CA GLY A 4 22.68 12.65 -3.20
C GLY A 4 22.34 11.62 -4.28
N ARG A 5 21.36 10.72 -4.10
CA ARG A 5 21.13 9.62 -5.07
C ARG A 5 19.68 9.23 -5.33
N TRP A 6 18.70 9.98 -4.82
CA TRP A 6 17.27 9.66 -5.02
C TRP A 6 16.59 10.53 -6.10
N SER A 7 17.30 11.49 -6.69
CA SER A 7 16.78 12.42 -7.70
C SER A 7 16.55 11.84 -9.10
N ARG A 8 16.49 10.51 -9.27
CA ARG A 8 16.45 9.86 -10.59
C ARG A 8 15.36 8.81 -10.77
N TYR A 9 14.38 8.70 -9.87
CA TYR A 9 13.17 7.94 -10.16
C TYR A 9 12.09 8.89 -10.71
N PRO A 10 11.82 8.88 -12.04
CA PRO A 10 10.88 9.83 -12.66
C PRO A 10 9.42 9.62 -12.20
N TYR A 11 9.16 8.55 -11.44
CA TYR A 11 7.83 8.17 -10.97
C TYR A 11 7.59 8.44 -9.47
N VAL A 12 8.60 8.92 -8.73
CA VAL A 12 8.46 9.21 -7.29
C VAL A 12 8.93 10.64 -7.04
N ASN A 13 7.99 11.54 -6.79
CA ASN A 13 8.33 12.89 -6.36
C ASN A 13 8.53 12.90 -4.84
N PHE A 14 9.78 12.70 -4.41
CA PHE A 14 10.14 12.72 -2.99
C PHE A 14 9.84 14.06 -2.31
N GLU A 15 9.74 15.17 -3.04
CA GLU A 15 9.39 16.48 -2.48
C GLU A 15 7.93 16.57 -2.05
N ASN A 16 7.07 15.73 -2.64
CA ASN A 16 5.64 15.70 -2.32
C ASN A 16 5.31 14.75 -1.16
N ILE A 17 6.28 13.98 -0.64
CA ILE A 17 6.02 13.07 0.48
C ILE A 17 5.76 13.89 1.74
N VAL A 18 4.53 13.80 2.25
CA VAL A 18 4.12 14.53 3.46
C VAL A 18 4.11 13.64 4.70
N LYS A 19 3.94 12.32 4.53
CA LYS A 19 3.87 11.39 5.65
C LYS A 19 4.23 9.97 5.24
N CYS A 20 4.94 9.27 6.14
CA CYS A 20 5.21 7.85 6.02
C CYS A 20 4.72 7.15 7.29
N TYR A 21 3.95 6.08 7.13
CA TYR A 21 3.51 5.19 8.20
C TYR A 21 4.14 3.81 8.00
N ALA A 22 4.53 3.17 9.09
CA ALA A 22 4.98 1.79 9.11
C ALA A 22 4.15 1.03 10.15
N ILE A 23 3.55 -0.08 9.72
CA ILE A 23 2.73 -0.96 10.55
C ILE A 23 3.50 -2.28 10.66
N GLY A 24 3.95 -2.61 11.86
CA GLY A 24 4.63 -3.87 12.17
C GLY A 24 3.99 -4.64 13.32
N ASP A 25 2.85 -4.16 13.82
CA ASP A 25 2.10 -4.85 14.87
C ASP A 25 1.40 -6.08 14.28
N LYS A 26 1.70 -7.26 14.85
CA LYS A 26 1.25 -8.54 14.31
C LYS A 26 -0.27 -8.71 14.40
N GLU A 27 -0.89 -8.22 15.48
CA GLU A 27 -2.33 -8.37 15.68
C GLU A 27 -3.07 -7.51 14.66
N ILE A 28 -2.64 -6.25 14.49
CA ILE A 28 -3.18 -5.34 13.47
C ILE A 28 -3.03 -5.95 12.08
N LEU A 29 -1.82 -6.39 11.71
CA LEU A 29 -1.55 -6.97 10.39
C LEU A 29 -2.40 -8.23 10.15
N SER A 30 -2.50 -9.12 11.13
CA SER A 30 -3.31 -10.35 11.00
C SER A 30 -4.80 -10.09 10.79
N GLY A 31 -5.32 -8.98 11.31
CA GLY A 31 -6.71 -8.54 11.12
C GLY A 31 -6.94 -7.74 9.83
N LEU A 32 -5.88 -7.26 9.20
CA LEU A 32 -5.94 -6.59 7.90
C LEU A 32 -5.94 -7.57 6.74
N PHE A 33 -5.18 -8.67 6.85
CA PHE A 33 -5.06 -9.64 5.77
C PHE A 33 -6.28 -10.55 5.66
N ASN A 34 -6.73 -10.78 4.44
CA ASN A 34 -7.70 -11.82 4.12
C ASN A 34 -7.01 -13.20 4.06
N GLU A 35 -7.80 -14.28 3.94
CA GLU A 35 -7.26 -15.65 3.96
C GLU A 35 -6.35 -15.95 2.76
N GLU A 36 -6.67 -15.44 1.56
CA GLU A 36 -5.82 -15.61 0.37
C GLU A 36 -4.46 -14.91 0.56
N GLU A 37 -4.45 -13.70 1.12
CA GLU A 37 -3.25 -12.96 1.44
C GLU A 37 -2.40 -13.71 2.48
N LYS A 38 -3.02 -14.27 3.52
CA LYS A 38 -2.31 -15.10 4.52
C LYS A 38 -1.68 -16.33 3.89
N GLU A 39 -2.38 -17.02 2.98
CA GLU A 39 -1.82 -18.15 2.24
C GLU A 39 -0.62 -17.74 1.37
N ASN A 40 -0.73 -16.62 0.66
CA ASN A 40 0.36 -16.12 -0.18
C ASN A 40 1.57 -15.67 0.65
N ILE A 41 1.34 -15.01 1.79
CA ILE A 41 2.40 -14.66 2.76
C ILE A 41 3.10 -15.93 3.26
N ASN A 42 2.36 -16.97 3.62
CA ASN A 42 2.95 -18.23 4.07
C ASN A 42 3.81 -18.90 2.99
N LYS A 43 3.35 -18.91 1.73
CA LYS A 43 4.15 -19.40 0.59
C LYS A 43 5.43 -18.58 0.44
N MET A 44 5.34 -17.25 0.51
CA MET A 44 6.49 -16.35 0.39
C MET A 44 7.51 -16.57 1.51
N ILE A 45 7.05 -16.80 2.76
CA ILE A 45 7.92 -17.14 3.89
C ILE A 45 8.68 -18.45 3.61
N GLU A 46 8.00 -19.48 3.11
CA GLU A 46 8.63 -20.77 2.80
C GLU A 46 9.60 -20.67 1.60
N GLU A 47 9.30 -19.84 0.61
CA GLU A 47 10.18 -19.56 -0.51
C GLU A 47 11.42 -18.78 -0.07
N ASN A 48 11.27 -17.72 0.73
CA ASN A 48 12.38 -16.92 1.23
C ASN A 48 13.33 -17.72 2.15
N LYS A 49 12.81 -18.71 2.89
CA LYS A 49 13.66 -19.65 3.65
C LYS A 49 14.55 -20.51 2.74
N LYS A 50 14.07 -20.88 1.55
CA LYS A 50 14.80 -21.73 0.60
C LYS A 50 15.70 -20.92 -0.32
N TYR A 51 15.23 -19.75 -0.75
CA TYR A 51 15.84 -18.87 -1.73
C TYR A 51 15.71 -17.42 -1.24
N PRO A 52 16.55 -16.99 -0.28
CA PRO A 52 16.46 -15.64 0.27
C PRO A 52 16.71 -14.60 -0.84
N VAL A 53 15.67 -13.80 -1.13
CA VAL A 53 15.75 -12.72 -2.15
C VAL A 53 16.75 -11.66 -1.72
N TYR A 54 16.81 -11.36 -0.42
CA TYR A 54 17.78 -10.47 0.18
C TYR A 54 18.56 -11.20 1.28
N PRO A 55 19.70 -11.85 0.93
CA PRO A 55 20.41 -12.76 1.83
C PRO A 55 21.28 -12.06 2.88
N ASP A 56 21.58 -10.77 2.70
CA ASP A 56 22.37 -10.01 3.67
C ASP A 56 21.47 -9.47 4.78
N GLU A 57 21.35 -10.22 5.88
CA GLU A 57 20.55 -9.82 7.05
C GLU A 57 21.12 -8.59 7.78
N ASN A 58 22.37 -8.20 7.51
CA ASN A 58 22.98 -6.99 8.08
C ASN A 58 22.63 -5.73 7.28
N ASP A 59 22.10 -5.86 6.05
CA ASP A 59 21.57 -4.73 5.30
C ASP A 59 20.13 -4.42 5.77
N GLU A 60 19.97 -3.27 6.41
CA GLU A 60 18.66 -2.81 6.91
C GLU A 60 17.59 -2.73 5.82
N LYS A 61 17.98 -2.43 4.57
CA LYS A 61 17.05 -2.40 3.42
C LYS A 61 16.63 -3.80 3.01
N ALA A 62 17.59 -4.73 2.95
CA ALA A 62 17.32 -6.15 2.70
C ALA A 62 16.33 -6.68 3.74
N LYS A 63 16.60 -6.43 5.03
CA LYS A 63 15.73 -6.82 6.13
C LYS A 63 14.33 -6.23 6.01
N MET A 64 14.23 -4.92 5.71
CA MET A 64 12.93 -4.26 5.52
C MET A 64 12.12 -4.90 4.38
N TRP A 65 12.75 -5.19 3.24
CA TRP A 65 12.04 -5.79 2.11
C TRP A 65 11.61 -7.23 2.40
N ASN A 66 12.43 -8.02 3.11
CA ASN A 66 12.03 -9.33 3.61
C ASN A 66 10.82 -9.23 4.54
N GLU A 67 10.83 -8.30 5.49
CA GLU A 67 9.69 -8.07 6.40
C GLU A 67 8.40 -7.69 5.64
N ILE A 68 8.50 -6.89 4.58
CA ILE A 68 7.36 -6.50 3.74
C ILE A 68 6.82 -7.69 2.94
N GLN A 69 7.69 -8.47 2.31
CA GLN A 69 7.28 -9.64 1.52
C GLN A 69 6.64 -10.74 2.38
N GLU A 70 7.14 -10.89 3.61
CA GLU A 70 6.66 -11.89 4.57
C GLU A 70 5.46 -11.40 5.39
N GLY A 71 4.82 -10.29 5.00
CA GLY A 71 3.65 -9.74 5.68
C GLY A 71 3.89 -9.30 7.12
N LYS A 72 5.15 -9.11 7.54
CA LYS A 72 5.54 -8.62 8.87
C LYS A 72 5.52 -7.09 8.94
N LYS A 73 5.43 -6.43 7.79
CA LYS A 73 5.46 -4.98 7.69
C LYS A 73 4.61 -4.48 6.52
N LEU A 74 3.83 -3.43 6.76
CA LEU A 74 3.20 -2.62 5.73
C LEU A 74 3.67 -1.19 5.86
N ASN A 75 4.06 -0.57 4.75
CA ASN A 75 4.34 0.87 4.73
C ASN A 75 3.31 1.61 3.87
N VAL A 76 2.81 2.73 4.38
CA VAL A 76 1.95 3.66 3.64
C VAL A 76 2.67 4.98 3.52
N ILE A 77 2.96 5.40 2.29
CA ILE A 77 3.63 6.66 1.97
C ILE A 77 2.58 7.56 1.32
N LEU A 78 2.32 8.73 1.90
CA LEU A 78 1.35 9.69 1.40
C LEU A 78 2.06 10.88 0.77
N GLU A 79 1.58 11.26 -0.40
CA GLU A 79 2.03 12.42 -1.15
C GLU A 79 0.94 13.49 -1.20
N SER A 80 1.34 14.76 -1.19
CA SER A 80 0.45 15.91 -1.36
C SER A 80 1.14 16.99 -2.18
N ASP A 81 0.45 17.49 -3.20
CA ASP A 81 0.90 18.62 -4.02
C ASP A 81 0.56 19.99 -3.41
N ASN A 82 -0.37 20.01 -2.44
CA ASN A 82 -0.93 21.23 -1.87
C ASN A 82 -0.91 21.25 -0.32
N GLY A 83 -0.40 20.20 0.31
CA GLY A 83 -0.32 20.04 1.76
C GLY A 83 -1.67 19.86 2.49
N ARG A 84 -2.78 19.74 1.76
CA ARG A 84 -4.15 19.64 2.30
C ARG A 84 -4.84 18.33 1.95
N THR A 85 -4.64 17.84 0.72
CA THR A 85 -5.26 16.60 0.22
C THR A 85 -4.21 15.60 -0.21
N ILE A 86 -4.52 14.31 -0.17
CA ILE A 86 -3.64 13.26 -0.68
C ILE A 86 -3.69 13.32 -2.21
N SER A 87 -2.57 13.69 -2.84
CA SER A 87 -2.48 13.68 -4.31
C SER A 87 -2.14 12.30 -4.84
N ASN A 88 -1.35 11.53 -4.08
CA ASN A 88 -0.95 10.17 -4.42
C ASN A 88 -0.55 9.38 -3.17
N PHE A 89 -0.43 8.06 -3.29
CA PHE A 89 0.12 7.22 -2.24
C PHE A 89 0.87 6.02 -2.79
N THR A 90 1.77 5.47 -1.98
CA THR A 90 2.41 4.17 -2.23
C THR A 90 2.14 3.26 -1.03
N LEU A 91 1.58 2.09 -1.30
CA LEU A 91 1.51 0.98 -0.35
C LEU A 91 2.64 -0.01 -0.65
N GLN A 92 3.47 -0.30 0.36
CA GLN A 92 4.49 -1.35 0.26
C GLN A 92 4.04 -2.55 1.10
N GLY A 93 3.89 -3.69 0.42
CA GLY A 93 3.32 -4.93 0.95
C GLY A 93 1.94 -5.22 0.35
N GLN A 94 1.55 -6.48 0.37
CA GLN A 94 0.28 -6.93 -0.22
C GLN A 94 -0.81 -6.87 0.85
N CYS A 95 -1.65 -5.83 0.77
CA CYS A 95 -2.84 -5.69 1.62
C CYS A 95 -3.93 -4.94 0.86
N GLU A 96 -4.87 -5.70 0.32
CA GLU A 96 -6.02 -5.23 -0.43
C GLU A 96 -6.90 -4.32 0.43
N ARG A 97 -7.17 -4.72 1.68
CA ARG A 97 -7.98 -3.91 2.59
C ARG A 97 -7.37 -2.52 2.79
N MET A 98 -6.09 -2.45 3.16
CA MET A 98 -5.39 -1.17 3.34
C MET A 98 -5.33 -0.37 2.03
N TYR A 99 -5.12 -1.02 0.89
CA TYR A 99 -5.11 -0.36 -0.41
C TYR A 99 -6.44 0.35 -0.70
N ASN A 100 -7.57 -0.34 -0.50
CA ASN A 100 -8.89 0.21 -0.76
C ASN A 100 -9.21 1.35 0.22
N GLU A 101 -8.88 1.21 1.50
CA GLU A 101 -9.06 2.26 2.51
C GLU A 101 -8.31 3.54 2.15
N VAL A 102 -7.03 3.43 1.78
CA VAL A 102 -6.23 4.61 1.40
C VAL A 102 -6.70 5.21 0.08
N LEU A 103 -7.18 4.40 -0.87
CA LEU A 103 -7.77 4.90 -2.12
C LEU A 103 -9.07 5.68 -1.85
N VAL A 104 -9.91 5.21 -0.94
CA VAL A 104 -11.11 5.92 -0.51
C VAL A 104 -10.74 7.27 0.13
N LEU A 105 -9.76 7.26 1.04
CA LEU A 105 -9.27 8.48 1.70
C LEU A 105 -8.60 9.47 0.73
N GLN A 106 -7.95 8.99 -0.31
CA GLN A 106 -7.39 9.83 -1.37
C GLN A 106 -8.49 10.62 -2.10
N GLY A 107 -9.67 10.02 -2.25
CA GLY A 107 -10.76 10.61 -2.99
C GLY A 107 -10.56 10.58 -4.50
N ILE A 108 -11.51 11.17 -5.21
CA ILE A 108 -11.48 11.33 -6.65
C ILE A 108 -11.89 12.75 -7.02
N ASP A 109 -11.28 13.31 -8.07
CA ASP A 109 -11.67 14.61 -8.59
C ASP A 109 -13.11 14.52 -9.11
N PRO A 110 -14.03 15.42 -8.70
CA PRO A 110 -15.42 15.40 -9.15
C PRO A 110 -15.62 15.34 -10.66
N LYS A 111 -14.68 15.88 -11.45
CA LYS A 111 -14.74 15.82 -12.93
C LYS A 111 -14.56 14.40 -13.48
N ASP A 112 -13.90 13.53 -12.72
CA ASP A 112 -13.65 12.14 -13.10
C ASP A 112 -14.82 11.22 -12.72
N CYS A 113 -15.79 11.70 -11.94
CA CYS A 113 -16.97 10.95 -11.45
C CYS A 113 -18.02 10.69 -12.55
N ILE A 114 -17.60 10.04 -13.64
CA ILE A 114 -18.43 9.72 -14.80
C ILE A 114 -18.46 8.20 -14.95
N LEU A 115 -19.65 7.60 -15.06
CA LEU A 115 -19.79 6.16 -15.31
C LEU A 115 -19.09 5.76 -16.62
N GLY A 116 -18.36 4.64 -16.61
CA GLY A 116 -17.47 4.24 -17.69
C GLY A 116 -16.05 4.80 -17.57
N ASN A 117 -15.77 5.72 -16.63
CA ASN A 117 -14.39 6.11 -16.30
C ASN A 117 -13.76 5.03 -15.41
N PRO A 118 -12.69 4.34 -15.86
CA PRO A 118 -12.06 3.27 -15.08
C PRO A 118 -11.57 3.70 -13.70
N LYS A 119 -11.15 4.96 -13.55
CA LYS A 119 -10.71 5.51 -12.26
C LYS A 119 -11.88 5.63 -11.29
N PHE A 120 -13.04 6.06 -11.77
CA PHE A 120 -14.24 6.19 -10.95
C PHE A 120 -14.83 4.82 -10.60
N GLU A 121 -14.87 3.89 -11.56
CA GLU A 121 -15.31 2.51 -11.29
C GLU A 121 -14.42 1.83 -10.25
N LYS A 122 -13.10 1.97 -10.36
CA LYS A 122 -12.16 1.48 -9.35
C LYS A 122 -12.42 2.10 -7.97
N TYR A 123 -12.64 3.41 -7.92
CA TYR A 123 -12.97 4.12 -6.68
C TYR A 123 -14.25 3.57 -6.04
N LEU A 124 -15.33 3.35 -6.83
CA LEU A 124 -16.57 2.75 -6.34
C LEU A 124 -16.38 1.30 -5.84
N ILE A 125 -15.57 0.50 -6.52
CA ILE A 125 -15.21 -0.85 -6.07
C ILE A 125 -14.49 -0.79 -4.72
N SER A 126 -13.59 0.17 -4.51
CA SER A 126 -12.91 0.34 -3.23
C SER A 126 -13.86 0.75 -2.10
N PHE A 127 -14.91 1.52 -2.38
CA PHE A 127 -15.98 1.79 -1.41
C PHE A 127 -16.72 0.52 -1.00
N LEU A 128 -17.05 -0.36 -1.96
CA LEU A 128 -17.69 -1.65 -1.68
C LEU A 128 -16.77 -2.57 -0.87
N LYS A 129 -15.50 -2.68 -1.29
CA LYS A 129 -14.50 -3.55 -0.63
C LYS A 129 -14.11 -3.08 0.77
N SER A 130 -14.26 -1.79 1.05
CA SER A 130 -14.05 -1.21 2.39
C SER A 130 -15.36 -1.13 3.18
N GLU A 131 -16.46 -1.70 2.67
CA GLU A 131 -17.76 -1.78 3.33
C GLU A 131 -18.41 -0.42 3.67
N TYR A 132 -17.97 0.67 3.02
CA TYR A 132 -18.57 2.00 3.19
C TYR A 132 -19.94 2.11 2.52
N ILE A 133 -20.22 1.28 1.50
CA ILE A 133 -21.51 1.17 0.83
C ILE A 133 -21.86 -0.30 0.61
N SER A 134 -23.14 -0.63 0.63
CA SER A 134 -23.67 -1.95 0.24
C SER A 134 -24.50 -1.85 -1.04
N MET A 135 -24.50 -2.92 -1.84
CA MET A 135 -25.48 -3.07 -2.91
C MET A 135 -26.74 -3.70 -2.33
N ASP A 136 -27.57 -2.89 -1.68
CA ASP A 136 -28.90 -3.34 -1.27
C ASP A 136 -29.79 -3.46 -2.52
N SER A 137 -30.01 -4.69 -3.00
CA SER A 137 -31.08 -4.96 -3.95
C SER A 137 -32.42 -4.92 -3.21
N LYS A 138 -33.21 -3.88 -3.46
CA LYS A 138 -34.66 -3.94 -3.21
C LYS A 138 -35.34 -4.89 -4.17
#